data_AF-A0A960Q9U0-F1
#
_entry.id   AF-A0A960Q9U0-F1
#
_cell.length_a   1.000
_cell.length_b   1.000
_cell.length_c   1.000
_cell.angle_alpha   90.00
_cell.angle_beta   90.00
_cell.angle_gamma   90.00
#
_symmetry.space_group_name_H-M   'P 1'
#
loop_
_entity.id
_entity.type
_entity.pdbx_description
1 polymer ?
#
loop_
_entity_poly.entity_id
_entity_poly.type
_entity_poly.pdbx_seq_one_letter_code
_entity_poly.pdbx_strand_id
1 'polypeptide(L)'
;MQIIRWLDDHQPGWVECSFRDLHGVEHRFREKAPVVSGSALDAGSAYPQPGLLGCVVLERTPGDDGRTVVSVDTERPWGIESVEGRTRFEVAPEDLVEVARSTG
;
A
#
# COMPACT_ATOMS: atom_id res chain seq x y z
N MET A 1 4.77 0.94 2.99
CA MET A 1 3.61 1.73 3.48
C MET A 1 3.53 1.64 5.00
N GLN A 2 2.95 2.66 5.66
CA GLN A 2 2.64 2.62 7.09
C GLN A 2 1.13 2.66 7.32
N ILE A 3 0.63 1.87 8.27
CA ILE A 3 -0.70 1.97 8.86
C ILE A 3 -0.60 3.00 9.98
N ILE A 4 -1.35 4.10 9.89
CA ILE A 4 -1.14 5.28 10.75
C ILE A 4 -2.17 5.42 11.86
N ARG A 5 -3.37 4.81 11.73
CA ARG A 5 -4.38 4.74 12.78
C ARG A 5 -5.51 3.76 12.46
N TRP A 6 -6.21 3.33 13.49
CA TRP A 6 -7.54 2.72 13.39
C TRP A 6 -8.61 3.77 13.03
N LEU A 7 -9.60 3.39 12.23
CA LEU A 7 -10.67 4.27 11.77
C LEU A 7 -12.05 3.86 12.28
N ASP A 8 -12.38 2.57 12.18
CA ASP A 8 -13.74 2.07 12.37
C ASP A 8 -13.70 0.61 12.84
N ASP A 9 -14.56 0.26 13.80
CA ASP A 9 -14.72 -1.08 14.33
C ASP A 9 -15.65 -1.99 13.48
N HIS A 10 -16.24 -1.46 12.40
CA HIS A 10 -17.11 -2.22 11.53
C HIS A 10 -16.36 -3.40 10.91
N GLN A 11 -16.75 -4.60 11.32
CA GLN A 11 -16.06 -5.86 11.02
C GLN A 11 -15.69 -5.97 9.53
N PRO A 12 -14.41 -6.25 9.19
CA PRO A 12 -13.31 -6.70 10.05
C PRO A 12 -12.48 -5.58 10.70
N GLY A 13 -12.99 -4.34 10.69
CA GLY A 13 -12.29 -3.15 11.14
C GLY A 13 -11.51 -2.47 10.02
N TRP A 14 -11.36 -1.15 10.13
CA TRP A 14 -10.75 -0.29 9.10
C TRP A 14 -9.60 0.53 9.67
N VAL A 15 -8.60 0.75 8.82
CA VAL A 15 -7.41 1.54 9.15
C VAL A 15 -7.15 2.59 8.09
N GLU A 16 -6.45 3.65 8.48
CA GLU A 16 -5.86 4.61 7.55
C GLU A 16 -4.40 4.25 7.35
N CYS A 17 -3.96 4.26 6.10
CA CYS A 17 -2.58 4.04 5.71
C CYS A 17 -2.01 5.24 4.98
N SER A 18 -0.70 5.43 5.07
CA SER A 18 0.07 6.43 4.35
C SER A 18 1.22 5.76 3.58
N PHE A 19 1.36 6.17 2.33
CA PHE A 19 2.42 5.77 1.42
C PHE A 19 2.94 7.01 0.71
N ARG A 20 4.26 7.12 0.54
CA ARG A 20 4.89 8.20 -0.22
C ARG A 20 5.46 7.63 -1.50
N ASP A 21 5.08 8.19 -2.63
CA ASP A 21 5.58 7.75 -3.94
C ASP A 21 6.99 8.28 -4.22
N LEU A 22 7.54 7.87 -5.37
CA LEU A 22 8.88 8.27 -5.81
C LEU A 22 9.03 9.80 -5.99
N HIS A 23 7.92 10.51 -6.22
CA HIS A 23 7.86 11.96 -6.38
C HIS A 23 7.75 12.71 -5.04
N GLY A 24 7.72 11.98 -3.93
CA GLY A 24 7.57 12.54 -2.60
C GLY A 24 6.13 12.92 -2.23
N VAL A 25 5.15 12.53 -3.05
CA VAL A 25 3.72 12.79 -2.78
C VAL A 25 3.21 11.75 -1.79
N GLU A 26 2.61 12.22 -0.68
CA GLU A 26 1.92 11.36 0.28
C GLU A 26 0.51 11.03 -0.22
N HIS A 27 0.20 9.74 -0.27
CA HIS A 27 -1.10 9.17 -0.61
C HIS A 27 -1.69 8.47 0.60
N ARG A 28 -2.99 8.66 0.82
CA ARG A 28 -3.71 8.02 1.92
C ARG A 28 -4.67 6.97 1.40
N PHE A 29 -4.81 5.89 2.15
CA PHE A 29 -5.71 4.79 1.86
C PHE A 29 -6.56 4.51 3.09
N ARG A 30 -7.80 4.10 2.89
CA ARG A 30 -8.65 3.59 3.95
C ARG A 30 -9.03 2.18 3.57
N GLU A 31 -8.55 1.20 4.31
CA GLU A 31 -8.83 -0.19 3.98
C GLU A 31 -9.13 -1.03 5.21
N LYS A 32 -9.74 -2.17 4.95
CA LYS A 32 -9.96 -3.19 5.97
C LYS A 32 -8.61 -3.63 6.54
N ALA A 33 -8.47 -3.65 7.86
CA ALA A 33 -7.24 -4.06 8.54
C ALA A 33 -6.61 -5.38 7.98
N PRO A 34 -7.37 -6.47 7.76
CA PRO A 34 -6.80 -7.71 7.22
C PRO A 34 -6.38 -7.65 5.74
N VAL A 35 -6.76 -6.61 4.99
CA VAL A 35 -6.28 -6.41 3.60
C VAL A 35 -4.84 -5.92 3.59
N VAL A 36 -4.44 -5.17 4.62
CA VAL A 36 -3.15 -4.45 4.65
C VAL A 36 -2.17 -4.96 5.71
N SER A 37 -2.63 -5.84 6.60
CA SER A 37 -1.82 -6.44 7.66
C SER A 37 -2.26 -7.86 7.99
N GLY A 38 -1.30 -8.72 8.36
CA GLY A 38 -1.58 -10.01 8.98
C GLY A 38 -1.69 -9.95 10.51
N SER A 39 -1.43 -8.79 11.11
CA SER A 39 -1.55 -8.58 12.56
C SER A 39 -3.00 -8.31 12.97
N ALA A 40 -3.38 -8.73 14.17
CA ALA A 40 -4.65 -8.35 14.78
C ALA A 40 -4.55 -6.90 15.28
N LEU A 41 -5.05 -5.96 14.47
CA LEU A 41 -5.06 -4.53 14.77
C LEU A 41 -6.41 -4.10 15.37
N ASP A 42 -6.36 -3.10 16.22
CA ASP A 42 -7.52 -2.43 16.82
C ASP A 42 -7.19 -0.98 17.21
N ALA A 43 -8.14 -0.29 17.85
CA ALA A 43 -7.95 1.07 18.34
C ALA A 43 -6.90 1.21 19.46
N GLY A 44 -6.59 0.12 20.18
CA GLY A 44 -5.61 0.12 21.29
C GLY A 44 -4.17 -0.20 20.85
N SER A 45 -3.99 -0.62 19.60
CA SER A 45 -2.70 -0.93 19.00
C SER A 45 -1.80 0.32 18.90
N ALA A 46 -0.48 0.14 18.97
CA ALA A 46 0.46 1.24 18.79
C ALA A 46 0.66 1.56 17.31
N TYR A 47 0.46 2.80 16.88
CA TYR A 47 0.67 3.27 15.51
C TYR A 47 1.79 4.33 15.45
N PRO A 48 2.50 4.50 14.32
CA PRO A 48 2.34 3.78 13.05
C PRO A 48 2.91 2.35 13.07
N GLN A 49 2.43 1.51 12.16
CA GLN A 49 2.90 0.14 11.97
C GLN A 49 3.17 -0.19 10.50
N PRO A 50 4.04 -1.15 10.17
CA PRO A 50 4.23 -1.61 8.80
C PRO A 50 2.93 -2.20 8.22
N GLY A 51 2.68 -1.92 6.94
CA GLY A 51 1.61 -2.56 6.18
C GLY A 51 2.01 -2.75 4.71
N LEU A 52 1.24 -3.59 4.02
CA LEU A 52 1.41 -3.88 2.59
C LEU A 52 0.12 -3.55 1.82
N LEU A 53 0.25 -3.03 0.60
CA LEU A 53 -0.85 -2.95 -0.37
C LEU A 53 -0.57 -3.93 -1.49
N GLY A 54 -1.58 -4.71 -1.85
CA GLY A 54 -1.52 -5.49 -3.08
C GLY A 54 -1.46 -4.55 -4.28
N CYS A 55 -0.48 -4.77 -5.16
CA CYS A 55 -0.36 -4.07 -6.43
C CYS A 55 0.19 -5.01 -7.50
N VAL A 56 0.07 -4.58 -8.75
CA VAL A 56 0.75 -5.20 -9.89
C VAL A 56 1.78 -4.24 -10.45
N VAL A 57 2.95 -4.78 -10.81
CA VAL A 57 3.95 -4.03 -11.58
C VAL A 57 3.48 -3.92 -13.03
N LEU A 58 3.39 -2.69 -13.53
CA LEU A 58 3.06 -2.39 -14.92
C LEU A 58 4.32 -2.33 -15.78
N GLU A 59 5.33 -1.60 -15.33
CA GLU A 59 6.56 -1.35 -16.08
C GLU A 59 7.74 -1.06 -15.14
N ARG A 60 8.95 -1.32 -15.62
CA ARG A 60 10.21 -0.88 -15.00
C ARG A 60 11.02 -0.11 -16.02
N THR A 61 11.31 1.16 -15.75
CA THR A 61 12.03 2.05 -16.67
C THR A 61 13.24 2.68 -15.99
N PRO A 62 14.30 3.04 -16.74
CA PRO A 62 15.34 3.92 -16.21
C PRO A 62 14.77 5.32 -15.97
N GLY A 63 14.97 5.86 -14.77
CA GLY A 63 14.71 7.26 -14.45
C GLY A 63 15.86 8.17 -14.88
N ASP A 64 15.59 9.47 -14.88
CA ASP A 64 16.54 10.50 -15.35
C ASP A 64 17.84 10.56 -14.53
N ASP A 65 17.79 10.12 -13.27
CA ASP A 65 18.95 10.05 -12.36
C ASP A 65 19.68 8.69 -12.41
N GLY A 66 19.29 7.82 -13.34
CA GLY A 66 19.82 6.46 -13.49
C GLY A 66 19.23 5.43 -12.51
N ARG A 67 18.30 5.81 -11.63
CA ARG A 67 17.58 4.87 -10.76
C ARG A 67 16.43 4.23 -11.53
N THR A 68 16.08 3.00 -11.19
CA THR A 68 14.90 2.35 -11.78
C THR A 68 13.63 2.95 -11.20
N VAL A 69 12.71 3.35 -12.07
CA VAL A 69 11.33 3.71 -11.73
C VAL A 69 10.45 2.48 -11.96
N VAL A 70 9.57 2.16 -11.00
CA VAL A 70 8.60 1.09 -11.15
C VAL A 70 7.19 1.66 -11.13
N SER A 71 6.48 1.54 -12.24
CA SER A 71 5.06 1.90 -12.32
C SER A 71 4.22 0.75 -11.80
N VAL A 72 3.36 1.01 -10.82
CA VAL A 72 2.47 0.01 -10.20
C VAL A 72 1.01 0.44 -10.28
N ASP A 73 0.11 -0.55 -10.22
CA ASP A 73 -1.34 -0.34 -10.14
C ASP A 73 -1.92 -1.10 -8.95
N THR A 74 -2.56 -0.39 -8.02
CA THR A 74 -3.23 -0.96 -6.84
C THR A 74 -4.67 -1.37 -7.12
N GLU A 75 -5.23 -1.04 -8.30
CA GLU A 75 -6.55 -1.52 -8.72
C GLU A 75 -6.59 -3.06 -8.73
N ARG A 76 -5.46 -3.71 -8.95
CA ARG A 76 -5.34 -5.17 -8.88
C ARG A 76 -4.36 -5.57 -7.77
N PRO A 77 -4.66 -6.63 -7.01
CA PRO A 77 -5.74 -7.60 -7.23
C PRO A 77 -7.10 -7.27 -6.56
N TRP A 78 -7.17 -6.25 -5.70
CA TRP A 78 -8.32 -6.06 -4.79
C TRP A 78 -9.09 -4.74 -4.98
N GLY A 79 -8.83 -3.97 -6.03
CA GLY A 79 -9.54 -2.71 -6.29
C GLY A 79 -9.16 -1.60 -5.31
N ILE A 80 -7.89 -1.56 -4.86
CA ILE A 80 -7.45 -0.59 -3.86
C ILE A 80 -7.21 0.76 -4.52
N GLU A 81 -7.76 1.81 -3.91
CA GLU A 81 -7.70 3.19 -4.37
C GLU A 81 -7.30 4.13 -3.22
N SER A 82 -6.56 5.20 -3.51
CA SER A 82 -6.31 6.26 -2.54
C SER A 82 -7.58 7.06 -2.24
N VAL A 83 -7.57 7.83 -1.16
CA VAL A 83 -8.68 8.73 -0.80
C VAL A 83 -8.99 9.74 -1.92
N GLU A 84 -8.01 10.06 -2.76
CA GLU A 84 -8.10 10.98 -3.90
C GLU A 84 -8.48 10.31 -5.22
N GLY A 85 -8.81 9.02 -5.25
CA GLY A 85 -9.23 8.38 -6.51
C GLY A 85 -8.11 7.74 -7.32
N ARG A 86 -6.91 7.57 -6.76
CA ARG A 86 -5.73 7.12 -7.52
C ARG A 86 -5.43 5.65 -7.28
N THR A 87 -5.09 4.95 -8.36
CA THR A 87 -4.62 3.56 -8.29
C THR A 87 -3.21 3.37 -8.84
N ARG A 88 -2.67 4.35 -9.58
CA ARG A 88 -1.36 4.25 -10.22
C ARG A 88 -0.33 5.12 -9.54
N PHE A 89 0.83 4.52 -9.28
CA PHE A 89 1.92 5.15 -8.57
C PHE A 89 3.26 4.76 -9.20
N GLU A 90 4.25 5.63 -9.04
CA GLU A 90 5.64 5.34 -9.36
C GLU A 90 6.41 5.16 -8.06
N VAL A 91 7.13 4.06 -7.95
CA VAL A 91 7.80 3.65 -6.71
C VAL A 91 9.24 3.23 -7.00
N ALA A 92 10.09 3.24 -5.98
CA ALA A 92 11.41 2.66 -6.11
C ALA A 92 11.32 1.12 -5.99
N PRO A 93 12.22 0.35 -6.62
CA PRO A 93 12.23 -1.11 -6.48
C PRO A 93 12.30 -1.59 -5.03
N GLU A 94 12.98 -0.85 -4.16
CA GLU A 94 13.11 -1.11 -2.72
C GLU A 94 11.81 -0.94 -1.92
N ASP A 95 10.80 -0.25 -2.47
CA ASP A 95 9.48 -0.13 -1.86
C ASP A 95 8.61 -1.38 -2.09
N LEU A 96 9.06 -2.30 -2.95
CA LEU A 96 8.33 -3.50 -3.34
C LEU A 96 8.85 -4.74 -2.61
N VAL A 97 7.90 -5.57 -2.18
CA VAL A 97 8.16 -6.92 -1.70
C VAL A 97 7.48 -7.93 -2.62
N GLU A 98 8.21 -8.95 -3.04
CA GLU A 98 7.61 -10.06 -3.79
C GLU A 98 6.88 -10.97 -2.82
N VAL A 99 5.57 -11.11 -3.02
CA VAL A 99 4.78 -12.10 -2.29
C VAL A 99 4.76 -13.37 -3.12
N ALA A 100 5.39 -14.44 -2.63
CA ALA A 100 5.32 -15.74 -3.27
C ALA A 100 3.85 -16.12 -3.44
N ARG A 101 3.45 -16.49 -4.67
CA ARG A 101 2.13 -17.07 -4.90
C ARG A 101 2.04 -18.32 -4.03
N SER A 102 1.15 -18.32 -3.04
CA SER A 102 0.72 -19.56 -2.41
C SER A 102 0.05 -20.39 -3.50
N THR A 103 0.75 -21.38 -4.03
CA THR A 103 0.13 -22.47 -4.80
C THR A 103 -0.89 -23.10 -3.87
N GLY A 104 -2.16 -22.80 -4.12
CA GLY A 104 -3.29 -23.54 -3.56
C GLY A 104 -3.37 -24.93 -4.18
#